data_AF-A0A1M3IFX8-F1
#
_entry.id   AF-A0A1M3IFX8-F1
#
_cell.length_a   1.000
_cell.length_b   1.000
_cell.length_c   1.000
_cell.angle_alpha   90.00
_cell.angle_beta   90.00
_cell.angle_gamma   90.00
#
_symmetry.space_group_name_H-M   'P 1'
#
loop_
_entity.id
_entity.type
_entity.pdbx_description
1 polymer ?
#
loop_
_entity_poly.entity_id
_entity_poly.type
_entity_poly.pdbx_seq_one_letter_code
_entity_poly.pdbx_strand_id
1 'polypeptide(L)'
;MKKVILFILIALPSIALAQSITLVSVDYGQPVKTNPTPVCYTHEVLEKISDQMYQQGNPKYIWVDLLKDRYITNDEGHTLNLYISAKNASGNGNVPIPAEASKKYAEKWVSFVKSLHLKVDTSTSYHLYASNGIQGADVVNEKSEFRSIIKGELYYLNLNPQGELRFYKELIKEGLASENDSLSWNFTINGYFVNGKRLNAEQREKFRNIGIEEFGTDYNKIWQTTNSSMGYPLQHRMQKLTSRLDD
;
A
#
# COMPACT_ATOMS: atom_id res chain seq x y z
N MET A 1 -37.35 -68.04 23.19
CA MET A 1 -36.04 -67.81 22.51
C MET A 1 -36.12 -66.51 21.73
N LYS A 2 -35.04 -65.72 21.75
CA LYS A 2 -34.92 -64.38 21.15
C LYS A 2 -35.06 -64.41 19.61
N LYS A 3 -35.48 -63.25 19.07
CA LYS A 3 -35.20 -62.61 17.75
C LYS A 3 -36.50 -62.25 17.02
N VAL A 4 -36.65 -61.14 16.29
CA VAL A 4 -35.86 -59.92 16.03
C VAL A 4 -36.89 -58.93 15.43
N ILE A 5 -36.85 -57.66 15.84
CA ILE A 5 -37.68 -56.59 15.27
C ILE A 5 -37.05 -56.17 13.94
N LEU A 6 -37.81 -56.23 12.83
CA LEU A 6 -37.41 -55.67 11.55
C LEU A 6 -38.13 -54.33 11.36
N PHE A 7 -37.37 -53.24 11.49
CA PHE A 7 -37.83 -51.90 11.14
C PHE A 7 -37.78 -51.73 9.62
N ILE A 8 -38.95 -51.43 9.04
CA ILE A 8 -39.05 -50.94 7.66
C ILE A 8 -38.67 -49.46 7.72
N LEU A 9 -37.43 -49.13 7.33
CA LEU A 9 -37.00 -47.76 7.08
C LEU A 9 -37.49 -47.33 5.69
N ILE A 10 -38.36 -46.35 5.66
CA ILE A 10 -38.80 -45.66 4.46
C ILE A 10 -37.61 -44.85 3.95
N ALA A 11 -37.10 -45.21 2.77
CA ALA A 11 -36.08 -44.46 2.08
C ALA A 11 -36.67 -43.12 1.59
N LEU A 12 -36.38 -42.05 2.31
CA LEU A 12 -36.48 -40.70 1.77
C LEU A 12 -35.24 -40.45 0.89
N PRO A 13 -35.38 -39.81 -0.28
CA PRO A 13 -34.22 -39.39 -1.05
C PRO A 13 -33.50 -38.28 -0.28
N SER A 14 -32.38 -38.64 0.35
CA SER A 14 -31.40 -37.69 0.85
C SER A 14 -30.85 -36.89 -0.33
N ILE A 15 -31.39 -35.70 -0.57
CA ILE A 15 -30.69 -34.66 -1.32
C ILE A 15 -29.53 -34.22 -0.42
N ALA A 16 -28.42 -34.94 -0.53
CA ALA A 16 -27.13 -34.43 -0.10
C ALA A 16 -26.80 -33.27 -1.05
N LEU A 17 -27.19 -32.05 -0.65
CA LEU A 17 -26.51 -30.85 -1.13
C LEU A 17 -25.09 -30.90 -0.56
N ALA A 18 -24.25 -31.68 -1.22
CA ALA A 18 -22.83 -31.42 -1.24
C ALA A 18 -22.69 -30.03 -1.83
N GLN A 19 -22.65 -29.01 -0.98
CA GLN A 19 -22.07 -27.73 -1.36
C GLN A 19 -20.61 -28.04 -1.63
N SER A 20 -20.31 -28.32 -2.90
CA SER A 20 -18.97 -28.23 -3.42
C SER A 20 -18.48 -26.85 -3.05
N ILE A 21 -17.62 -26.78 -2.03
CA ILE A 21 -16.77 -25.63 -1.81
C ILE A 21 -15.86 -25.65 -3.02
N THR A 22 -16.28 -24.98 -4.09
CA THR A 22 -15.37 -24.57 -5.13
C THR A 22 -14.45 -23.57 -4.45
N LEU A 23 -13.28 -24.05 -4.02
CA LEU A 23 -12.13 -23.18 -3.89
C LEU A 23 -11.95 -22.56 -5.27
N VAL A 24 -12.53 -21.38 -5.45
CA VAL A 24 -12.14 -20.48 -6.52
C VAL A 24 -10.73 -20.09 -6.14
N SER A 25 -9.77 -20.89 -6.59
CA SER A 25 -8.41 -20.45 -6.77
C SER A 25 -8.53 -19.21 -7.65
N VAL A 26 -8.39 -18.05 -7.04
CA VAL A 26 -8.10 -16.83 -7.79
C VAL A 26 -6.79 -17.15 -8.47
N ASP A 27 -6.87 -17.40 -9.77
CA ASP A 27 -5.73 -17.61 -10.64
C ASP A 27 -4.96 -16.28 -10.63
N TYR A 28 -4.10 -16.10 -9.64
CA TYR A 28 -3.09 -15.04 -9.64
C TYR A 28 -2.29 -15.31 -10.89
N GLY A 29 -2.48 -14.45 -11.89
CA GLY A 29 -2.08 -14.68 -13.27
C GLY A 29 -0.73 -15.38 -13.38
N GLN A 30 -0.67 -16.33 -14.31
CA GLN A 30 0.52 -17.06 -14.73
C GLN A 30 1.79 -16.23 -14.46
N PRO A 31 2.79 -16.74 -13.73
CA PRO A 31 4.02 -16.00 -13.49
C PRO A 31 4.52 -15.50 -14.84
N VAL A 32 4.60 -14.18 -14.97
CA VAL A 32 5.08 -13.53 -16.19
C VAL A 32 6.40 -14.22 -16.51
N LYS A 33 6.45 -14.92 -17.65
CA LYS A 33 7.69 -15.51 -18.16
C LYS A 33 8.74 -14.44 -18.04
N THR A 34 9.84 -14.72 -17.33
CA THR A 34 10.99 -13.81 -17.21
C THR A 34 11.49 -13.54 -18.62
N ASN A 35 10.98 -12.50 -19.26
CA ASN A 35 11.49 -12.01 -20.52
C ASN A 35 12.91 -11.54 -20.20
N PRO A 36 13.95 -12.19 -20.73
CA PRO A 36 15.33 -11.89 -20.37
C PRO A 36 15.81 -10.65 -21.13
N THR A 37 15.01 -9.58 -21.14
CA THR A 37 15.49 -8.30 -21.65
C THR A 37 16.60 -7.84 -20.72
N PRO A 38 17.83 -7.61 -21.22
CA PRO A 38 18.96 -7.31 -20.36
C PRO A 38 18.72 -5.99 -19.64
N VAL A 39 18.89 -6.00 -18.31
CA VAL A 39 19.02 -4.77 -17.53
C VAL A 39 20.23 -4.01 -18.10
N CYS A 40 19.99 -2.85 -18.70
CA CYS A 40 20.99 -2.11 -19.48
C CYS A 40 22.14 -1.49 -18.64
N TYR A 41 22.21 -1.79 -17.34
CA TYR A 41 23.14 -1.16 -16.41
C TYR A 41 23.93 -2.19 -15.62
N THR A 42 25.17 -1.87 -15.30
CA THR A 42 26.03 -2.74 -14.49
C THR A 42 25.50 -2.83 -13.06
N HIS A 43 25.84 -3.94 -12.38
CA HIS A 43 25.48 -4.15 -10.98
C HIS A 43 25.98 -3.01 -10.08
N GLU A 44 27.21 -2.54 -10.30
CA GLU A 44 27.83 -1.43 -9.57
C GLU A 44 27.07 -0.11 -9.73
N VAL A 45 26.59 0.19 -10.95
CA VAL A 45 25.80 1.41 -11.20
C VAL A 45 24.48 1.35 -10.45
N LEU A 46 23.77 0.21 -10.52
CA LEU A 46 22.49 0.04 -9.82
C LEU A 46 22.66 0.03 -8.31
N GLU A 47 23.75 -0.53 -7.80
CA GLU A 47 24.09 -0.49 -6.38
C GLU A 47 24.26 0.94 -5.88
N LYS A 48 25.09 1.73 -6.57
CA LYS A 48 25.30 3.14 -6.21
C LYS A 48 24.00 3.94 -6.23
N ILE A 49 23.14 3.71 -7.23
CA ILE A 49 21.83 4.35 -7.32
C ILE A 49 20.92 3.95 -6.15
N SER A 50 20.84 2.64 -5.87
CA SER A 50 20.04 2.10 -4.77
C SER A 50 20.47 2.69 -3.42
N ASP A 51 21.78 2.72 -3.15
CA ASP A 51 22.35 3.27 -1.92
C ASP A 51 22.06 4.77 -1.77
N GLN A 52 22.22 5.54 -2.85
CA GLN A 52 21.89 6.97 -2.87
C GLN A 52 20.40 7.19 -2.57
N MET A 53 19.51 6.43 -3.19
CA MET A 53 18.06 6.51 -2.95
C MET A 53 17.70 6.10 -1.51
N TYR A 54 18.33 5.05 -0.98
CA TYR A 54 18.16 4.62 0.41
C TYR A 54 18.55 5.74 1.39
N GLN A 55 19.72 6.35 1.19
CA GLN A 55 20.22 7.44 2.04
C GLN A 55 19.36 8.71 1.98
N GLN A 56 18.75 8.97 0.82
CA GLN A 56 17.82 10.09 0.64
C GLN A 56 16.45 9.84 1.28
N GLY A 57 16.13 8.60 1.66
CA GLY A 57 14.79 8.24 2.13
C GLY A 57 13.79 7.99 1.00
N ASN A 58 14.26 7.66 -0.21
CA ASN A 58 13.40 7.31 -1.33
C ASN A 58 13.09 5.81 -1.33
N PRO A 59 11.83 5.38 -1.06
CA PRO A 59 11.48 3.96 -0.92
C PRO A 59 11.62 3.17 -2.23
N LYS A 60 11.67 3.85 -3.39
CA LYS A 60 11.82 3.20 -4.69
C LYS A 60 13.20 2.55 -4.90
N TYR A 61 14.15 2.70 -3.96
CA TYR A 61 15.42 1.96 -3.98
C TYR A 61 15.22 0.44 -4.07
N ILE A 62 14.13 -0.10 -3.51
CA ILE A 62 13.79 -1.53 -3.60
C ILE A 62 13.64 -1.97 -5.06
N TRP A 63 13.04 -1.15 -5.92
CA TRP A 63 12.92 -1.47 -7.35
C TRP A 63 14.28 -1.52 -8.05
N VAL A 64 15.20 -0.65 -7.66
CA VAL A 64 16.58 -0.65 -8.19
C VAL A 64 17.33 -1.89 -7.73
N ASP A 65 17.17 -2.29 -6.46
CA ASP A 65 17.71 -3.54 -5.96
C ASP A 65 17.15 -4.76 -6.70
N LEU A 66 15.85 -4.78 -7.02
CA LEU A 66 15.23 -5.87 -7.77
C LEU A 66 15.77 -5.95 -9.21
N LEU A 67 16.05 -4.81 -9.86
CA LEU A 67 16.76 -4.76 -11.15
C LEU A 67 18.20 -5.28 -11.00
N LYS A 68 18.90 -4.84 -9.95
CA LYS A 68 20.28 -5.24 -9.64
C LYS A 68 20.42 -6.75 -9.44
N ASP A 69 19.48 -7.33 -8.69
CA ASP A 69 19.40 -8.76 -8.37
C ASP A 69 18.71 -9.57 -9.50
N ARG A 70 18.28 -8.91 -10.59
CA ARG A 70 17.63 -9.51 -11.78
C ARG A 70 16.30 -10.23 -11.50
N TYR A 71 15.58 -9.82 -10.46
CA TYR A 71 14.21 -10.31 -10.21
C TYR A 71 13.17 -9.65 -11.11
N ILE A 72 13.48 -8.46 -11.61
CA ILE A 72 12.72 -7.76 -12.63
C ILE A 72 13.69 -7.27 -13.72
N THR A 73 13.15 -7.02 -14.90
CA THR A 73 13.86 -6.33 -15.98
C THR A 73 13.45 -4.86 -16.02
N ASN A 74 14.16 -4.06 -16.80
CA ASN A 74 13.80 -2.66 -17.11
C ASN A 74 12.60 -2.59 -18.08
N ASP A 75 11.58 -3.40 -17.81
CA ASP A 75 10.47 -3.66 -18.70
C ASP A 75 9.58 -2.43 -18.86
N GLU A 76 9.38 -2.02 -20.11
CA GLU A 76 8.56 -0.89 -20.47
C GLU A 76 7.14 -1.39 -20.79
N GLY A 77 6.16 -0.95 -20.00
CA GLY A 77 4.75 -1.16 -20.34
C GLY A 77 4.06 -2.35 -19.66
N HIS A 78 4.76 -3.11 -18.81
CA HIS A 78 4.14 -4.12 -17.95
C HIS A 78 3.91 -3.60 -16.54
N THR A 79 2.67 -3.74 -16.07
CA THR A 79 2.29 -3.40 -14.69
C THR A 79 3.02 -4.30 -13.68
N LEU A 80 3.75 -3.68 -12.76
CA LEU A 80 4.39 -4.36 -11.63
C LEU A 80 3.72 -3.94 -10.32
N ASN A 81 3.42 -4.92 -9.48
CA ASN A 81 2.88 -4.77 -8.14
C ASN A 81 3.76 -5.56 -7.16
N LEU A 82 4.43 -4.84 -6.28
CA LEU A 82 5.29 -5.42 -5.26
C LEU A 82 4.67 -5.25 -3.88
N TYR A 83 4.51 -6.36 -3.17
CA TYR A 83 4.10 -6.38 -1.77
C TYR A 83 5.15 -7.09 -0.91
N ILE A 84 5.68 -6.39 0.10
CA ILE A 84 6.61 -6.93 1.10
C ILE A 84 6.06 -6.60 2.48
N SER A 85 5.68 -7.61 3.26
CA SER A 85 5.28 -7.42 4.66
C SER A 85 6.47 -7.59 5.60
N ALA A 86 6.58 -6.72 6.61
CA ALA A 86 7.62 -6.84 7.63
C ALA A 86 7.44 -8.09 8.53
N LYS A 87 6.22 -8.64 8.60
CA LYS A 87 5.90 -9.81 9.45
C LYS A 87 6.00 -11.14 8.73
N ASN A 88 5.49 -11.19 7.50
CA ASN A 88 5.46 -12.40 6.70
C ASN A 88 6.11 -12.09 5.36
N ALA A 89 7.18 -12.80 5.00
CA ALA A 89 7.70 -12.81 3.63
C ALA A 89 6.71 -13.55 2.71
N SER A 90 5.48 -13.03 2.59
CA SER A 90 4.43 -13.56 1.74
C SER A 90 4.25 -12.62 0.56
N GLY A 91 4.60 -13.08 -0.63
CA GLY A 91 4.40 -12.34 -1.87
C GLY A 91 2.93 -12.30 -2.24
N ASN A 92 2.25 -11.19 -1.95
CA ASN A 92 0.92 -10.89 -2.48
C ASN A 92 1.01 -9.98 -3.72
N GLY A 93 2.20 -9.85 -4.31
CA GLY A 93 2.46 -9.07 -5.53
C GLY A 93 2.61 -9.97 -6.76
N ASN A 94 2.60 -9.37 -7.96
CA ASN A 94 2.84 -10.10 -9.21
C ASN A 94 4.33 -10.15 -9.60
N VAL A 95 5.22 -9.55 -8.79
CA VAL A 95 6.67 -9.62 -8.96
C VAL A 95 7.18 -10.98 -8.44
N PRO A 96 7.79 -11.83 -9.29
CA PRO A 96 8.24 -13.15 -8.89
C PRO A 96 9.55 -13.06 -8.09
N ILE A 97 9.45 -12.99 -6.76
CA ILE A 97 10.59 -13.01 -5.84
C ILE A 97 10.62 -14.38 -5.13
N PRO A 98 11.74 -15.14 -5.20
CA PRO A 98 11.89 -16.36 -4.41
C PRO A 98 11.68 -16.10 -2.91
N ALA A 99 11.19 -17.10 -2.16
CA ALA A 99 10.90 -16.94 -0.73
C ALA A 99 12.11 -16.45 0.09
N GLU A 100 13.30 -16.98 -0.19
CA GLU A 100 14.54 -16.59 0.47
C GLU A 100 14.89 -15.11 0.22
N ALA A 101 14.74 -14.65 -1.03
CA ALA A 101 14.94 -13.27 -1.40
C ALA A 101 13.86 -12.36 -0.78
N SER A 102 12.61 -12.82 -0.70
CA SER A 102 11.52 -12.08 -0.07
C SER A 102 11.82 -11.73 1.39
N LYS A 103 12.46 -12.65 2.13
CA LYS A 103 12.94 -12.39 3.50
C LYS A 103 14.02 -11.29 3.53
N LYS A 104 15.02 -11.37 2.65
CA LYS A 104 16.07 -10.34 2.50
C LYS A 104 15.47 -8.96 2.23
N TYR A 105 14.48 -8.87 1.34
CA TYR A 105 13.80 -7.60 1.03
C TYR A 105 12.92 -7.09 2.18
N ALA A 106 12.30 -7.97 2.96
CA ALA A 106 11.60 -7.58 4.19
C ALA A 106 12.56 -6.99 5.23
N GLU A 107 13.74 -7.59 5.42
CA GLU A 107 14.77 -7.08 6.32
C GLU A 107 15.33 -5.72 5.86
N LYS A 108 15.55 -5.56 4.54
CA LYS A 108 15.92 -4.26 3.94
C LYS A 108 14.85 -3.20 4.18
N TRP A 109 13.59 -3.52 3.93
CA TRP A 109 12.47 -2.61 4.17
C TRP A 109 12.38 -2.18 5.64
N VAL A 110 12.46 -3.13 6.58
CA VAL A 110 12.49 -2.84 8.02
C VAL A 110 13.65 -1.91 8.38
N SER A 111 14.83 -2.15 7.80
CA SER A 111 16.02 -1.33 8.04
C SER A 111 15.85 0.09 7.49
N PHE A 112 15.22 0.24 6.33
CA PHE A 112 14.87 1.54 5.75
C PHE A 112 13.87 2.31 6.61
N VAL A 113 12.79 1.67 7.08
CA VAL A 113 11.82 2.34 7.97
C VAL A 113 12.49 2.84 9.25
N LYS A 114 13.43 2.06 9.81
CA LYS A 114 14.23 2.48 10.97
C LYS A 114 15.19 3.64 10.65
N SER A 115 15.79 3.69 9.46
CA SER A 115 16.68 4.80 9.08
C SER A 115 15.94 6.13 8.94
N LEU A 116 14.63 6.08 8.68
CA LEU A 116 13.74 7.25 8.74
C LEU A 116 13.30 7.62 10.16
N HIS A 117 13.85 6.98 11.19
CA HIS A 117 13.46 7.14 12.59
C HIS A 117 11.98 6.82 12.87
N LEU A 118 11.40 5.92 12.08
CA LEU A 118 10.01 5.48 12.24
C LEU A 118 9.92 4.16 13.02
N LYS A 119 8.83 4.00 13.78
CA LYS A 119 8.53 2.77 14.49
C LYS A 119 8.10 1.68 13.51
N VAL A 120 8.67 0.49 13.66
CA VAL A 120 8.27 -0.71 12.93
C VAL A 120 7.18 -1.44 13.72
N ASP A 121 6.05 -1.70 13.08
CA ASP A 121 4.90 -2.39 13.67
C ASP A 121 4.32 -3.46 12.73
N THR A 122 3.20 -4.05 13.14
CA THR A 122 2.56 -5.15 12.39
C THR A 122 1.95 -4.73 11.06
N SER A 123 1.78 -3.43 10.83
CA SER A 123 1.25 -2.84 9.60
C SER A 123 2.35 -2.36 8.65
N THR A 124 3.61 -2.38 9.10
CA THR A 124 4.76 -1.97 8.29
C THR A 124 4.89 -2.91 7.09
N SER A 125 4.59 -2.38 5.92
CA SER A 125 4.65 -3.12 4.67
C SER A 125 5.01 -2.17 3.54
N TYR A 126 5.73 -2.69 2.56
CA TYR A 126 5.96 -2.01 1.29
C TYR A 126 4.90 -2.46 0.31
N HIS A 127 4.21 -1.50 -0.30
CA HIS A 127 3.26 -1.76 -1.37
C HIS A 127 3.31 -0.60 -2.35
N LEU A 128 4.06 -0.76 -3.45
CA LEU A 128 4.08 0.19 -4.55
C LEU A 128 3.68 -0.50 -5.86
N TYR A 129 2.98 0.28 -6.68
CA TYR A 129 2.48 -0.09 -7.99
C TYR A 129 3.20 0.73 -9.05
N ALA A 130 3.77 0.06 -10.05
CA ALA A 130 4.36 0.69 -11.22
C ALA A 130 3.50 0.32 -12.44
N SER A 131 2.58 1.21 -12.81
CA SER A 131 1.60 0.99 -13.89
C SER A 131 2.24 0.63 -15.23
N ASN A 132 3.35 1.29 -15.55
CA ASN A 132 4.04 1.21 -16.83
C ASN A 132 5.41 0.52 -16.71
N GLY A 133 5.63 -0.26 -15.65
CA GLY A 133 6.91 -0.90 -15.36
C GLY A 133 7.95 0.08 -14.83
N ILE A 134 9.22 -0.33 -14.88
CA ILE A 134 10.37 0.48 -14.42
C ILE A 134 11.24 0.81 -15.63
N GLN A 135 11.13 2.05 -16.10
CA GLN A 135 11.91 2.51 -17.25
C GLN A 135 13.37 2.71 -16.84
N GLY A 136 14.28 2.10 -17.61
CA GLY A 136 15.71 2.23 -17.34
C GLY A 136 16.21 3.68 -17.39
N ALA A 137 15.63 4.52 -18.26
CA ALA A 137 15.97 5.93 -18.36
C ALA A 137 15.62 6.71 -17.08
N ASP A 138 14.50 6.37 -16.44
CA ASP A 138 14.07 7.00 -15.20
C ASP A 138 14.95 6.61 -14.01
N VAL A 139 15.45 5.36 -13.98
CA VAL A 139 16.35 4.88 -12.91
C VAL A 139 17.66 5.68 -12.87
N VAL A 140 18.24 6.00 -14.03
CA VAL A 140 19.54 6.69 -14.11
C VAL A 140 19.44 8.21 -14.08
N ASN A 141 18.32 8.77 -14.54
CA ASN A 141 18.12 10.21 -14.54
C ASN A 141 17.76 10.71 -13.13
N GLU A 142 18.70 11.35 -12.43
CA GLU A 142 18.48 11.90 -11.08
C GLU A 142 17.32 12.90 -10.99
N LYS A 143 16.91 13.50 -12.11
CA LYS A 143 15.78 14.43 -12.19
C LYS A 143 14.45 13.76 -12.52
N SER A 144 14.42 12.44 -12.70
CA SER A 144 13.17 11.73 -12.98
C SER A 144 12.26 11.73 -11.75
N GLU A 145 10.97 11.53 -12.00
CA GLU A 145 9.99 11.32 -10.93
C GLU A 145 10.30 10.03 -10.15
N PHE A 146 10.81 8.99 -10.80
CA PHE A 146 11.28 7.76 -10.14
C PHE A 146 12.40 8.04 -9.13
N ARG A 147 13.31 8.98 -9.43
CA ARG A 147 14.41 9.38 -8.54
C ARG A 147 14.01 10.41 -7.49
N SER A 148 12.80 10.96 -7.58
CA SER A 148 12.27 11.94 -6.65
C SER A 148 11.43 11.30 -5.53
N ILE A 149 11.44 11.94 -4.35
CA ILE A 149 10.58 11.56 -3.22
C ILE A 149 9.24 12.27 -3.36
N ILE A 150 8.18 11.48 -3.45
CA ILE A 150 6.81 11.99 -3.58
C ILE A 150 6.08 11.74 -2.26
N LYS A 151 5.62 12.80 -1.61
CA LYS A 151 4.92 12.71 -0.31
C LYS A 151 3.70 11.79 -0.36
N GLY A 152 2.97 11.78 -1.47
CA GLY A 152 1.85 10.85 -1.68
C GLY A 152 2.27 9.38 -1.62
N GLU A 153 3.39 9.00 -2.27
CA GLU A 153 3.92 7.63 -2.19
C GLU A 153 4.33 7.28 -0.74
N LEU A 154 5.03 8.20 -0.06
CA LEU A 154 5.38 8.03 1.35
C LEU A 154 4.14 7.85 2.21
N TYR A 155 3.09 8.64 1.97
CA TYR A 155 1.82 8.52 2.66
C TYR A 155 1.20 7.12 2.44
N TYR A 156 1.10 6.62 1.20
CA TYR A 156 0.57 5.27 0.96
C TYR A 156 1.38 4.18 1.68
N LEU A 157 2.70 4.34 1.76
CA LEU A 157 3.62 3.45 2.47
C LEU A 157 3.65 3.63 4.00
N ASN A 158 2.84 4.53 4.56
CA ASN A 158 2.83 4.86 5.99
C ASN A 158 4.17 5.46 6.50
N LEU A 159 4.84 6.22 5.64
CA LEU A 159 6.12 6.89 5.89
C LEU A 159 6.02 8.41 6.00
N ASN A 160 4.82 8.99 5.91
CA ASN A 160 4.61 10.44 6.08
C ASN A 160 3.79 10.80 7.34
N PRO A 161 4.17 10.37 8.56
CA PRO A 161 3.41 10.70 9.76
C PRO A 161 3.41 12.20 10.08
N GLN A 162 4.42 12.96 9.62
CA GLN A 162 4.47 14.41 9.81
C GLN A 162 3.44 15.15 8.97
N GLY A 163 3.19 14.70 7.73
CA GLY A 163 2.11 15.23 6.91
C GLY A 163 0.74 14.96 7.53
N GLU A 164 0.53 13.75 8.06
CA GLU A 164 -0.69 13.40 8.78
C GLU A 164 -0.88 14.27 10.04
N LEU A 165 0.19 14.48 10.81
CA LEU A 165 0.20 15.34 12.00
C LEU A 165 -0.08 16.80 11.66
N ARG A 166 0.54 17.35 10.60
CA ARG A 166 0.29 18.71 10.12
C ARG A 166 -1.19 18.89 9.76
N PHE A 167 -1.74 17.96 9.00
CA PHE A 167 -3.15 18.01 8.63
C PHE A 167 -4.05 18.05 9.86
N TYR A 168 -3.78 17.19 10.86
CA TYR A 168 -4.56 17.15 12.09
C TYR A 168 -4.40 18.41 12.95
N LYS A 169 -3.19 18.97 13.08
CA LYS A 169 -2.95 20.24 13.78
C LYS A 169 -3.71 21.41 13.16
N GLU A 170 -3.80 21.47 11.83
CA GLU A 170 -4.59 22.49 11.15
C GLU A 170 -6.10 22.34 11.40
N LEU A 171 -6.61 21.12 11.61
CA LEU A 171 -8.01 20.91 12.01
C LEU A 171 -8.31 21.44 13.42
N ILE A 172 -7.39 21.21 14.37
CA ILE A 172 -7.52 21.73 15.74
C ILE A 172 -7.48 23.26 15.74
N LYS A 173 -6.53 23.84 15.02
CA LYS A 173 -6.36 25.29 14.90
C LYS A 173 -7.61 26.01 14.39
N GLU A 174 -8.34 25.37 13.48
CA GLU A 174 -9.61 25.88 12.93
C GLU A 174 -10.83 25.59 13.83
N GLY A 175 -10.64 24.96 14.99
CA GLY A 175 -11.73 24.54 15.88
C GLY A 175 -12.63 23.45 15.29
N LEU A 176 -12.12 22.71 14.29
CA LEU A 176 -12.86 21.64 13.62
C LEU A 176 -12.71 20.29 14.33
N ALA A 177 -11.60 20.11 15.04
CA ALA A 177 -11.30 18.94 15.85
C ALA A 177 -10.84 19.36 17.25
N SER A 178 -10.97 18.45 18.21
CA SER A 178 -10.43 18.56 19.56
C SER A 178 -9.26 17.58 19.67
N GLU A 179 -8.22 17.96 20.44
CA GLU A 179 -7.07 17.10 20.76
C GLU A 179 -7.50 15.82 21.50
N ASN A 180 -8.62 15.88 22.24
CA ASN A 180 -9.08 14.80 23.10
C ASN A 180 -10.11 13.87 22.43
N ASP A 181 -10.64 14.25 21.27
CA ASP A 181 -11.75 13.52 20.64
C ASP A 181 -11.28 12.72 19.42
N SER A 182 -11.92 11.58 19.21
CA SER A 182 -11.72 10.79 17.99
C SER A 182 -12.16 11.60 16.77
N LEU A 183 -11.27 11.75 15.79
CA LEU A 183 -11.60 12.42 14.54
C LEU A 183 -12.47 11.53 13.66
N SER A 184 -13.69 11.97 13.37
CA SER A 184 -14.51 11.42 12.30
C SER A 184 -14.36 12.29 11.06
N TRP A 185 -13.78 11.73 10.01
CA TRP A 185 -13.54 12.45 8.77
C TRP A 185 -14.20 11.71 7.61
N ASN A 186 -15.04 12.43 6.85
CA ASN A 186 -15.78 11.86 5.72
C ASN A 186 -15.73 12.81 4.51
N PHE A 187 -15.67 12.21 3.32
CA PHE A 187 -15.79 12.91 2.05
C PHE A 187 -17.02 12.40 1.33
N THR A 188 -17.84 13.31 0.80
CA THR A 188 -18.97 12.95 -0.07
C THR A 188 -18.98 13.88 -1.28
N ILE A 189 -19.85 13.60 -2.25
CA ILE A 189 -20.13 14.55 -3.35
C ILE A 189 -20.58 15.93 -2.83
N ASN A 190 -21.11 15.99 -1.60
CA ASN A 190 -21.56 17.22 -0.96
C ASN A 190 -20.41 17.97 -0.25
N GLY A 191 -19.20 17.43 -0.23
CA GLY A 191 -18.00 18.06 0.30
C GLY A 191 -17.35 17.31 1.46
N TYR A 192 -16.51 18.04 2.20
CA TYR A 192 -15.73 17.53 3.33
C TYR A 192 -16.49 17.73 4.65
N PHE A 193 -16.44 16.71 5.50
CA PHE A 193 -17.06 16.71 6.81
C PHE A 193 -16.05 16.32 7.88
N VAL A 194 -15.93 17.17 8.92
CA VAL A 194 -15.18 16.89 10.14
C VAL A 194 -16.18 16.74 11.28
N ASN A 195 -16.16 15.62 11.98
CA ASN A 195 -17.03 15.35 13.12
C ASN A 195 -18.51 15.62 12.80
N GLY A 196 -18.93 15.24 11.58
CA GLY A 196 -20.28 15.47 11.06
C GLY A 196 -20.59 16.89 10.58
N LYS A 197 -19.69 17.87 10.80
CA LYS A 197 -19.86 19.26 10.35
C LYS A 197 -19.25 19.47 8.98
N ARG A 198 -20.04 20.06 8.07
CA ARG A 198 -19.61 20.40 6.71
C ARG A 198 -18.64 21.57 6.74
N LEU A 199 -17.53 21.45 6.02
CA LEU A 199 -16.58 22.55 5.84
C LEU A 199 -17.16 23.62 4.90
N ASN A 200 -16.90 24.88 5.23
CA ASN A 200 -17.19 26.01 4.36
C ASN A 200 -16.24 26.00 3.13
N ALA A 201 -16.45 26.92 2.18
CA ALA A 201 -15.68 26.94 0.92
C ALA A 201 -14.17 27.18 1.13
N GLU A 202 -13.82 28.08 2.05
CA GLU A 202 -12.43 28.44 2.36
C GLU A 202 -11.70 27.27 3.04
N GLN A 203 -12.30 26.69 4.08
CA GLN A 203 -11.79 25.52 4.78
C GLN A 203 -11.62 24.35 3.83
N ARG A 204 -12.61 24.12 2.96
CA ARG A 204 -12.56 23.08 1.95
C ARG A 204 -11.33 23.20 1.05
N GLU A 205 -11.08 24.38 0.51
CA GLU A 205 -9.93 24.60 -0.38
C GLU A 205 -8.61 24.46 0.38
N LYS A 206 -8.55 24.96 1.61
CA LYS A 206 -7.39 24.78 2.49
C LYS A 206 -7.05 23.31 2.72
N PHE A 207 -7.99 22.50 3.20
CA PHE A 207 -7.73 21.08 3.49
C PHE A 207 -7.56 20.23 2.23
N ARG A 208 -8.16 20.63 1.10
CA ARG A 208 -7.85 20.06 -0.21
C ARG A 208 -6.38 20.28 -0.57
N ASN A 209 -5.87 21.49 -0.43
CA ASN A 209 -4.49 21.82 -0.76
C ASN A 209 -3.51 21.07 0.15
N ILE A 210 -3.77 20.99 1.46
CA ILE A 210 -2.95 20.18 2.38
C ILE A 210 -3.02 18.70 1.98
N GLY A 211 -4.19 18.19 1.60
CA GLY A 211 -4.34 16.80 1.17
C GLY A 211 -3.55 16.46 -0.11
N ILE A 212 -3.53 17.37 -1.08
CA ILE A 212 -2.71 17.24 -2.29
C ILE A 212 -1.23 17.30 -1.92
N GLU A 213 -0.84 18.25 -1.07
CA GLU A 213 0.55 18.46 -0.69
C GLU A 213 1.14 17.29 0.12
N GLU A 214 0.42 16.84 1.15
CA GLU A 214 0.91 15.83 2.10
C GLU A 214 0.60 14.40 1.70
N PHE A 215 -0.50 14.18 0.98
CA PHE A 215 -1.00 12.85 0.65
C PHE A 215 -1.03 12.57 -0.86
N GLY A 216 -0.63 13.54 -1.70
CA GLY A 216 -0.66 13.42 -3.16
C GLY A 216 -2.06 13.23 -3.73
N THR A 217 -3.11 13.51 -2.94
CA THR A 217 -4.47 13.07 -3.23
C THR A 217 -5.44 14.24 -3.18
N ASP A 218 -6.14 14.47 -4.30
CA ASP A 218 -7.29 15.37 -4.33
C ASP A 218 -8.56 14.60 -3.95
N TYR A 219 -8.90 14.62 -2.65
CA TYR A 219 -10.06 13.89 -2.13
C TYR A 219 -11.42 14.35 -2.68
N ASN A 220 -11.51 15.52 -3.32
CA ASN A 220 -12.71 15.90 -4.08
C ASN A 220 -12.88 15.10 -5.37
N LYS A 221 -11.78 14.63 -5.95
CA LYS A 221 -11.77 13.91 -7.22
C LYS A 221 -11.83 12.39 -7.05
N ILE A 222 -11.56 11.86 -5.86
CA ILE A 222 -11.62 10.41 -5.59
C ILE A 222 -12.98 9.83 -5.97
N TRP A 223 -14.08 10.52 -5.67
CA TRP A 223 -15.44 10.08 -6.05
C TRP A 223 -15.66 9.99 -7.57
N GLN A 224 -14.86 10.69 -8.38
CA GLN A 224 -14.93 10.58 -9.84
C GLN A 224 -14.12 9.38 -10.38
N THR A 225 -13.22 8.82 -9.56
CA THR A 225 -12.24 7.82 -10.01
C THR A 225 -12.39 6.44 -9.38
N THR A 226 -13.19 6.25 -8.32
CA THR A 226 -13.15 4.99 -7.56
C THR A 226 -14.50 4.33 -7.28
N ASN A 227 -14.79 3.27 -8.04
CA ASN A 227 -15.36 1.99 -7.55
C ASN A 227 -14.30 1.15 -6.78
N SER A 228 -13.14 1.73 -6.44
CA SER A 228 -11.98 1.06 -5.86
C SER A 228 -11.68 1.57 -4.44
N SER A 229 -11.21 0.65 -3.60
CA SER A 229 -10.94 0.72 -2.17
C SER A 229 -9.90 1.75 -1.68
N MET A 230 -9.57 2.79 -2.46
CA MET A 230 -8.54 3.79 -2.11
C MET A 230 -9.01 4.89 -1.15
N GLY A 231 -10.31 5.00 -0.85
CA GLY A 231 -10.86 6.02 0.06
C GLY A 231 -10.60 5.79 1.56
N TYR A 232 -10.13 4.61 1.95
CA TYR A 232 -10.06 4.16 3.35
C TYR A 232 -8.77 4.44 4.16
N PRO A 233 -7.59 4.77 3.59
CA PRO A 233 -6.37 4.90 4.40
C PRO A 233 -6.40 6.07 5.40
N LEU A 234 -6.94 7.23 5.01
CA LEU A 234 -6.85 8.45 5.84
C LEU A 234 -7.74 8.34 7.07
N GLN A 235 -8.97 7.86 6.91
CA GLN A 235 -9.94 7.77 8.00
C GLN A 235 -9.48 6.78 9.09
N HIS A 236 -8.98 5.60 8.69
CA HIS A 236 -8.48 4.61 9.65
C HIS A 236 -7.18 5.05 10.35
N ARG A 237 -6.34 5.86 9.68
CA ARG A 237 -5.07 6.33 10.26
C ARG A 237 -5.27 7.52 11.18
N MET A 238 -6.17 8.44 10.84
CA MET A 238 -6.51 9.59 11.70
C MET A 238 -7.07 9.17 13.07
N GLN A 239 -7.80 8.05 13.14
CA GLN A 239 -8.24 7.47 14.42
C GLN A 239 -7.09 7.00 15.33
N LYS A 240 -5.90 6.74 14.78
CA LYS A 240 -4.70 6.32 15.52
C LYS A 240 -3.75 7.48 15.87
N LEU A 241 -3.95 8.66 15.30
CA LEU A 241 -3.05 9.81 15.50
C LEU A 241 -3.32 10.57 16.80
N THR A 242 -4.51 10.45 17.38
CA THR A 242 -4.84 11.02 18.69
C THR A 242 -3.89 10.55 19.80
N SER A 243 -3.29 9.37 19.68
CA SER A 243 -2.31 8.86 20.66
C SER A 243 -0.87 9.30 20.41
N ARG A 244 -0.59 10.15 19.42
CA ARG A 244 0.78 10.57 19.00
C ARG A 244 1.02 12.07 19.12
N LEU A 245 0.07 12.84 19.65
CA LEU A 245 0.25 14.28 19.87
C LEU A 245 1.13 14.60 21.08
N ASP A 246 1.32 13.60 21.95
CA ASP A 246 2.08 13.71 23.19
C ASP A 246 3.54 13.22 23.07
N ASP A 247 3.96 12.72 21.90
CA ASP A 247 5.32 12.23 21.57
C ASP A 247 6.08 13.26 20.72
#